data_AF-A0A2N7Q245-F1
#
_entry.id   AF-A0A2N7Q245-F1
#
_cell.length_a   1.000
_cell.length_b   1.000
_cell.length_c   1.000
_cell.angle_alpha   90.00
_cell.angle_beta   90.00
_cell.angle_gamma   90.00
#
_symmetry.space_group_name_H-M   'P 1'
#
loop_
_entity.id
_entity.type
_entity.pdbx_description
1 polymer ?
#
loop_
_entity_poly.entity_id
_entity_poly.type
_entity_poly.pdbx_seq_one_letter_code
_entity_poly.pdbx_strand_id
1 'polypeptide(L)'
;GLDPDSIDKSKKRNSTTIHYLANLSVQELLKDIKGKKILFVHKASVPLRTFPKHIAAPFARNFLAIAKDCTLIVDSTLDIKHPRLLDLEGKIDNPEKFKALCAQVDGIISIDSFGMHLADACDKPCVALLSSIGASCFTNYPTVDFVELDNAKNLPAYGKVKVSDEEYKEIEATYEKSWRTLSAKTVYEKLYKKFSEVSPSKPRIEITGDLKLPSFCNVADTIGFIREKPNNLYSKVTQNFLNSISLLLKQGSIFVGAMLDTKVYITASKICAFFGKVIAFEPRRLKFQALCGSFAMNGCKNIYAYESACAHQINKINVIDFDPQSESDPLAIGNV
;
A
#
# COMPACT_ATOMS: atom_id res chain seq x y z
N GLY A 1 -8.35 -35.80 8.14
CA GLY A 1 -7.40 -34.67 8.06
C GLY A 1 -6.03 -35.21 7.71
N LEU A 2 -5.16 -34.40 7.12
CA LEU A 2 -3.75 -34.78 6.93
C LEU A 2 -3.05 -34.77 8.30
N ASP A 3 -2.18 -35.73 8.56
CA ASP A 3 -1.29 -35.70 9.72
C ASP A 3 -0.40 -34.45 9.59
N PRO A 4 -0.43 -33.50 10.55
CA PRO A 4 0.43 -32.34 10.51
C PRO A 4 1.90 -32.72 10.27
N ASP A 5 2.41 -33.79 10.87
CA ASP A 5 3.83 -34.17 10.76
C ASP A 5 4.20 -34.72 9.38
N SER A 6 3.20 -35.13 8.58
CA SER A 6 3.37 -35.54 7.18
C SER A 6 3.53 -34.39 6.18
N ILE A 7 3.24 -33.15 6.60
CA ILE A 7 3.38 -31.97 5.75
C ILE A 7 4.78 -31.38 5.92
N ASP A 8 5.49 -31.17 4.81
CA ASP A 8 6.77 -30.47 4.80
C ASP A 8 6.66 -29.10 5.50
N LYS A 9 7.59 -28.81 6.42
CA LYS A 9 7.66 -27.52 7.14
C LYS A 9 7.68 -26.33 6.20
N SER A 10 8.29 -26.45 5.01
CA SER A 10 8.29 -25.40 3.98
C SER A 10 6.90 -25.08 3.41
N LYS A 11 5.95 -26.02 3.55
CA LYS A 11 4.56 -25.91 3.12
C LYS A 11 3.62 -25.47 4.24
N LYS A 12 4.04 -25.57 5.51
CA LYS A 12 3.30 -25.10 6.71
C LYS A 12 3.46 -23.59 6.95
N ARG A 13 3.39 -22.79 5.89
CA ARG A 13 3.51 -21.33 5.95
C ARG A 13 2.14 -20.70 5.80
N ASN A 14 1.92 -19.57 6.46
CA ASN A 14 0.69 -18.81 6.26
C ASN A 14 0.67 -18.21 4.84
N SER A 15 -0.52 -18.06 4.29
CA SER A 15 -0.78 -17.29 3.08
C SER A 15 -2.03 -16.44 3.28
N THR A 16 -2.13 -15.35 2.55
CA THR A 16 -3.31 -14.47 2.66
C THR A 16 -3.58 -13.73 1.37
N THR A 17 -4.75 -13.12 1.32
CA THR A 17 -5.16 -12.21 0.26
C THR A 17 -5.32 -10.81 0.83
N ILE A 18 -5.01 -9.79 0.03
CA ILE A 18 -5.17 -8.38 0.39
C ILE A 18 -6.02 -7.70 -0.66
N HIS A 19 -7.12 -7.10 -0.23
CA HIS A 19 -7.97 -6.33 -1.12
C HIS A 19 -7.23 -5.11 -1.69
N TYR A 20 -7.30 -4.91 -3.00
CA TYR A 20 -6.57 -3.88 -3.74
C TYR A 20 -6.77 -2.47 -3.17
N LEU A 21 -8.02 -2.06 -2.88
CA LEU A 21 -8.31 -0.75 -2.29
C LEU A 21 -7.69 -0.56 -0.91
N ALA A 22 -7.60 -1.64 -0.11
CA ALA A 22 -6.97 -1.58 1.20
C ALA A 22 -5.45 -1.46 1.07
N ASN A 23 -4.85 -2.22 0.15
CA ASN A 23 -3.43 -2.10 -0.20
C ASN A 23 -3.08 -0.66 -0.56
N LEU A 24 -3.90 -0.03 -1.39
CA LEU A 24 -3.63 1.33 -1.85
C LEU A 24 -3.85 2.39 -0.78
N SER A 25 -4.93 2.25 -0.01
CA SER A 25 -5.19 3.13 1.14
C SER A 25 -4.00 3.16 2.08
N VAL A 26 -3.38 2.02 2.37
CA VAL A 26 -2.19 1.93 3.21
C VAL A 26 -0.96 2.50 2.52
N GLN A 27 -0.79 2.28 1.22
CA GLN A 27 0.35 2.81 0.47
C GLN A 27 0.43 4.34 0.57
N GLU A 28 -0.71 5.03 0.45
CA GLU A 28 -0.75 6.49 0.62
C GLU A 28 -0.47 6.91 2.06
N LEU A 29 -0.96 6.16 3.07
CA LEU A 29 -0.66 6.43 4.48
C LEU A 29 0.83 6.28 4.82
N LEU A 30 1.53 5.38 4.14
CA LEU A 30 2.95 5.09 4.37
C LEU A 30 3.90 5.83 3.42
N LYS A 31 3.35 6.74 2.62
CA LYS A 31 4.10 7.55 1.67
C LYS A 31 5.00 8.53 2.39
N ASP A 32 6.19 8.77 1.82
CA ASP A 32 7.17 9.74 2.31
C ASP A 32 7.71 9.50 3.75
N ILE A 33 7.40 8.35 4.36
CA ILE A 33 8.00 7.93 5.62
C ILE A 33 9.47 7.57 5.41
N LYS A 34 10.35 8.16 6.23
CA LYS A 34 11.79 7.93 6.20
C LYS A 34 12.19 6.75 7.10
N GLY A 35 13.28 6.08 6.70
CA GLY A 35 13.85 4.96 7.44
C GLY A 35 13.00 3.68 7.35
N LYS A 36 13.37 2.67 8.14
CA LYS A 36 12.62 1.42 8.22
C LYS A 36 11.26 1.66 8.88
N LYS A 37 10.19 1.19 8.25
CA LYS A 37 8.83 1.19 8.76
C LYS A 37 8.66 -0.03 9.66
N ILE A 38 8.50 0.18 10.97
CA ILE A 38 8.32 -0.90 11.93
C ILE A 38 6.91 -0.79 12.52
N LEU A 39 6.06 -1.79 12.29
CA LEU A 39 4.74 -1.86 12.91
C LEU A 39 4.86 -2.40 14.33
N PHE A 40 4.28 -1.72 15.32
CA PHE A 40 4.16 -2.20 16.69
C PHE A 40 2.70 -2.46 17.07
N VAL A 41 2.31 -3.74 17.06
CA VAL A 41 0.98 -4.23 17.42
C VAL A 41 0.99 -4.60 18.89
N HIS A 42 0.48 -3.72 19.74
CA HIS A 42 0.50 -3.89 21.19
C HIS A 42 -0.85 -4.39 21.78
N LYS A 43 -1.93 -4.36 20.99
CA LYS A 43 -3.30 -4.66 21.44
C LYS A 43 -3.81 -5.97 20.83
N ALA A 44 -4.39 -6.83 21.67
CA ALA A 44 -5.08 -8.05 21.26
C ALA A 44 -6.60 -7.87 21.44
N SER A 45 -7.36 -8.88 20.98
CA SER A 45 -8.79 -8.99 21.28
C SER A 45 -9.08 -9.36 22.75
N VAL A 46 -8.06 -9.81 23.50
CA VAL A 46 -8.19 -10.18 24.92
C VAL A 46 -7.12 -9.47 25.76
N PRO A 47 -7.44 -9.08 27.01
CA PRO A 47 -6.49 -8.41 27.89
C PRO A 47 -5.25 -9.26 28.22
N LEU A 48 -5.43 -10.59 28.36
CA LEU A 48 -4.36 -11.55 28.69
C LEU A 48 -3.12 -11.47 27.78
N ARG A 49 -3.32 -11.10 26.52
CA ARG A 49 -2.27 -10.98 25.49
C ARG A 49 -1.90 -9.55 25.16
N THR A 50 -2.71 -8.61 25.62
CA THR A 50 -2.51 -7.18 25.33
C THR A 50 -1.32 -6.67 26.13
N PHE A 51 -0.43 -5.94 25.46
CA PHE A 51 0.61 -5.16 26.09
C PHE A 51 -0.01 -3.80 26.48
N PRO A 52 -0.29 -3.54 27.78
CA PRO A 52 -1.10 -2.41 28.19
C PRO A 52 -0.48 -1.08 27.74
N LYS A 53 -1.33 -0.20 27.20
CA LYS A 53 -0.93 1.06 26.55
C LYS A 53 0.06 1.88 27.38
N HIS A 54 -0.23 2.04 28.67
CA HIS A 54 0.60 2.83 29.60
C HIS A 54 1.97 2.20 29.90
N ILE A 55 2.18 0.93 29.58
CA ILE A 55 3.47 0.21 29.69
C ILE A 55 4.17 0.12 28.32
N ALA A 56 3.39 -0.12 27.26
CA ALA A 56 3.86 -0.15 25.89
C ALA A 56 4.42 1.20 25.42
N ALA A 57 3.89 2.32 25.94
CA ALA A 57 4.36 3.66 25.64
C ALA A 57 5.82 3.93 26.06
N PRO A 58 6.23 3.72 27.33
CA PRO A 58 7.65 3.74 27.72
C PRO A 58 8.52 2.79 26.90
N PHE A 59 8.05 1.57 26.62
CA PHE A 59 8.76 0.60 25.79
C PHE A 59 9.03 1.17 24.39
N ALA A 60 8.02 1.74 23.73
CA ALA A 60 8.14 2.33 22.40
C ALA A 60 9.15 3.50 22.36
N ARG A 61 9.17 4.35 23.41
CA ARG A 61 10.18 5.42 23.54
C ARG A 61 11.59 4.84 23.64
N ASN A 62 11.77 3.83 24.47
CA ASN A 62 13.07 3.17 24.65
C ASN A 62 13.53 2.47 23.36
N PHE A 63 12.61 1.82 22.65
CA PHE A 63 12.88 1.21 21.36
C PHE A 63 13.36 2.26 20.33
N LEU A 64 12.63 3.38 20.22
CA LEU A 64 13.00 4.48 19.32
C LEU A 64 14.33 5.15 19.71
N ALA A 65 14.69 5.19 20.99
CA ALA A 65 16.00 5.71 21.42
C ALA A 65 17.17 4.84 20.92
N ILE A 66 16.94 3.54 20.75
CA ILE A 66 17.93 2.56 20.26
C ILE A 66 17.91 2.49 18.72
N ALA A 67 16.73 2.30 18.14
CA ALA A 67 16.51 2.16 16.69
C ALA A 67 16.46 3.54 16.02
N LYS A 68 17.61 4.11 15.68
CA LYS A 68 17.70 5.49 15.13
C LYS A 68 17.29 5.62 13.66
N ASP A 69 17.33 4.52 12.90
CA ASP A 69 17.09 4.45 11.46
C ASP A 69 15.66 4.03 11.10
N CYS A 70 14.73 4.04 12.06
CA CYS A 70 13.35 3.62 11.86
C CYS A 70 12.31 4.70 12.18
N THR A 71 11.12 4.52 11.61
CA THR A 71 9.86 5.09 12.03
C THR A 71 9.00 3.98 12.61
N LEU A 72 8.55 4.14 13.85
CA LEU A 72 7.64 3.22 14.51
C LEU A 72 6.19 3.58 14.15
N ILE A 73 5.41 2.61 13.74
CA ILE A 73 4.01 2.77 13.34
C ILE A 73 3.15 2.00 14.33
N VAL A 74 2.05 2.59 14.78
CA VAL A 74 1.06 1.93 15.64
C VAL A 74 -0.33 2.00 15.01
N ASP A 75 -1.10 0.93 15.14
CA ASP A 75 -2.51 0.83 14.70
C ASP A 75 -3.51 1.08 15.83
N SER A 76 -3.01 1.18 17.06
CA SER A 76 -3.73 1.54 18.29
C SER A 76 -2.88 2.56 19.05
N THR A 77 -3.48 3.66 19.50
CA THR A 77 -2.73 4.82 20.02
C THR A 77 -1.97 4.49 21.31
N LEU A 78 -0.79 5.08 21.50
CA LEU A 78 0.07 4.93 22.69
C LEU A 78 0.13 6.17 23.61
N ASP A 79 -0.62 7.24 23.35
CA ASP A 79 -0.59 8.52 24.10
C ASP A 79 0.82 9.12 24.26
N ILE A 80 1.69 8.91 23.26
CA ILE A 80 3.02 9.51 23.20
C ILE A 80 3.21 10.27 21.91
N LYS A 81 3.89 11.41 22.00
CA LYS A 81 4.35 12.19 20.83
C LYS A 81 5.84 11.94 20.63
N HIS A 82 6.22 11.55 19.42
CA HIS A 82 7.61 11.38 19.00
C HIS A 82 7.73 11.62 17.49
N PRO A 83 8.76 12.33 16.99
CA PRO A 83 8.87 12.69 15.57
C PRO A 83 9.01 11.50 14.61
N ARG A 84 9.42 10.34 15.14
CA ARG A 84 9.54 9.07 14.41
C ARG A 84 8.49 8.04 14.83
N LEU A 85 7.38 8.49 15.41
CA LEU A 85 6.22 7.66 15.69
C LEU A 85 5.05 8.13 14.84
N LEU A 86 4.49 7.22 14.05
CA LEU A 86 3.28 7.44 13.26
C LEU A 86 2.12 6.68 13.89
N ASP A 87 1.10 7.44 14.29
CA ASP A 87 -0.15 6.88 14.79
C ASP A 87 -1.18 6.75 13.65
N LEU A 88 -1.66 5.53 13.44
CA LEU A 88 -2.66 5.19 12.44
C LEU A 88 -3.98 4.68 13.06
N GLU A 89 -4.20 4.90 14.36
CA GLU A 89 -5.49 4.59 15.00
C GLU A 89 -6.64 5.24 14.21
N GLY A 90 -7.71 4.48 14.01
CA GLY A 90 -8.88 4.90 13.21
C GLY A 90 -8.67 4.93 11.69
N LYS A 91 -7.42 4.89 11.19
CA LYS A 91 -7.14 4.81 9.74
C LYS A 91 -7.07 3.37 9.25
N ILE A 92 -6.61 2.47 10.11
CA ILE A 92 -6.59 1.02 9.92
C ILE A 92 -7.87 0.43 10.53
N ASP A 93 -8.99 0.75 9.90
CA ASP A 93 -10.35 0.52 10.41
C ASP A 93 -10.95 -0.85 10.06
N ASN A 94 -10.22 -1.69 9.33
CA ASN A 94 -10.69 -3.01 8.93
C ASN A 94 -9.54 -4.01 8.73
N PRO A 95 -9.84 -5.32 8.75
CA PRO A 95 -8.83 -6.37 8.58
C PRO A 95 -8.04 -6.29 7.28
N GLU A 96 -8.66 -5.88 6.15
CA GLU A 96 -7.95 -5.77 4.88
C GLU A 96 -6.88 -4.68 4.90
N LYS A 97 -7.17 -3.52 5.51
CA LYS A 97 -6.16 -2.47 5.73
C LYS A 97 -5.07 -2.93 6.70
N PHE A 98 -5.41 -3.72 7.71
CA PHE A 98 -4.40 -4.26 8.63
C PHE A 98 -3.45 -5.25 7.91
N LYS A 99 -3.99 -6.15 7.08
CA LYS A 99 -3.18 -7.03 6.22
C LYS A 99 -2.27 -6.23 5.29
N ALA A 100 -2.82 -5.21 4.63
CA ALA A 100 -2.07 -4.30 3.77
C ALA A 100 -0.93 -3.59 4.53
N LEU A 101 -1.19 -3.15 5.76
CA LEU A 101 -0.18 -2.53 6.63
C LEU A 101 0.96 -3.51 6.93
N CYS A 102 0.66 -4.73 7.36
CA CYS A 102 1.67 -5.77 7.59
C CYS A 102 2.50 -6.06 6.32
N ALA A 103 1.87 -6.08 5.14
CA ALA A 103 2.56 -6.33 3.88
C ALA A 103 3.51 -5.21 3.43
N GLN A 104 3.26 -3.97 3.85
CA GLN A 104 3.99 -2.79 3.35
C GLN A 104 5.01 -2.20 4.33
N VAL A 105 5.02 -2.65 5.59
CA VAL A 105 6.10 -2.33 6.53
C VAL A 105 7.34 -3.19 6.29
N ASP A 106 8.46 -2.77 6.86
CA ASP A 106 9.73 -3.48 6.75
C ASP A 106 9.85 -4.56 7.83
N GLY A 107 9.38 -4.27 9.05
CA GLY A 107 9.40 -5.21 10.17
C GLY A 107 8.20 -5.05 11.10
N ILE A 108 7.95 -6.08 11.90
CA ILE A 108 6.78 -6.16 12.77
C ILE A 108 7.22 -6.54 14.20
N ILE A 109 6.73 -5.82 15.19
CA ILE A 109 6.76 -6.20 16.60
C ILE A 109 5.29 -6.44 16.97
N SER A 110 4.95 -7.66 17.35
CA SER A 110 3.56 -8.01 17.60
C SER A 110 3.45 -8.84 18.86
N ILE A 111 2.44 -8.61 19.68
CA ILE A 111 2.00 -9.62 20.65
C ILE A 111 1.46 -10.89 19.95
N ASP A 112 1.21 -11.97 20.68
CA ASP A 112 0.49 -13.17 20.17
C ASP A 112 -0.90 -12.80 19.62
N SER A 113 -0.94 -12.43 18.34
CA SER A 113 -2.08 -11.87 17.64
C SER A 113 -1.99 -12.12 16.13
N PHE A 114 -3.00 -11.64 15.40
CA PHE A 114 -3.05 -11.71 13.94
C PHE A 114 -1.82 -11.10 13.25
N GLY A 115 -1.18 -10.09 13.86
CA GLY A 115 0.00 -9.42 13.30
C GLY A 115 1.20 -10.36 13.12
N MET A 116 1.45 -11.27 14.06
CA MET A 116 2.50 -12.28 13.95
C MET A 116 2.23 -13.26 12.80
N HIS A 117 0.97 -13.69 12.64
CA HIS A 117 0.58 -14.61 11.58
C HIS A 117 0.72 -13.99 10.19
N LEU A 118 0.36 -12.72 10.07
CA LEU A 118 0.53 -11.96 8.85
C LEU A 118 2.00 -11.68 8.53
N ALA A 119 2.84 -11.47 9.54
CA ALA A 119 4.27 -11.32 9.32
C ALA A 119 4.87 -12.55 8.60
N ASP A 120 4.46 -13.74 9.01
CA ASP A 120 4.84 -14.97 8.31
C ASP A 120 4.29 -15.02 6.88
N ALA A 121 3.00 -14.72 6.67
CA ALA A 121 2.40 -14.73 5.34
C ALA A 121 3.03 -13.71 4.37
N CYS A 122 3.49 -12.58 4.92
CA CYS A 122 4.06 -11.47 4.18
C CYS A 122 5.59 -11.53 4.03
N ASP A 123 6.22 -12.60 4.51
CA ASP A 123 7.68 -12.76 4.60
C ASP A 123 8.36 -11.55 5.29
N LYS A 124 7.79 -11.08 6.41
CA LYS A 124 8.30 -9.95 7.18
C LYS A 124 9.09 -10.40 8.40
N PRO A 125 10.29 -9.83 8.62
CA PRO A 125 10.98 -9.89 9.90
C PRO A 125 10.04 -9.51 11.05
N CYS A 126 9.90 -10.40 12.02
CA CYS A 126 9.00 -10.20 13.13
C CYS A 126 9.61 -10.60 14.47
N VAL A 127 9.28 -9.86 15.51
CA VAL A 127 9.46 -10.29 16.90
C VAL A 127 8.10 -10.40 17.56
N ALA A 128 7.74 -11.61 17.94
CA ALA A 128 6.52 -11.93 18.66
C ALA A 128 6.74 -11.85 20.18
N LEU A 129 5.89 -11.09 20.87
CA LEU A 129 5.90 -10.90 22.30
C LEU A 129 4.85 -11.81 22.95
N LEU A 130 5.28 -12.75 23.77
CA LEU A 130 4.45 -13.84 24.26
C LEU A 130 4.22 -13.72 25.77
N SER A 131 2.95 -13.64 26.18
CA SER A 131 2.56 -13.48 27.60
C SER A 131 1.95 -14.75 28.21
N SER A 132 1.02 -15.43 27.52
CA SER A 132 0.30 -16.58 28.07
C SER A 132 0.51 -17.88 27.28
N ILE A 133 1.03 -17.83 26.06
CA ILE A 133 1.32 -19.01 25.22
C ILE A 133 2.81 -19.00 24.89
N GLY A 134 3.51 -20.11 25.14
CA GLY A 134 4.95 -20.21 24.90
C GLY A 134 5.32 -20.38 23.42
N ALA A 135 6.58 -20.05 23.10
CA ALA A 135 7.13 -20.13 21.75
C ALA A 135 7.10 -21.56 21.18
N SER A 136 7.11 -22.57 22.04
CA SER A 136 6.98 -23.99 21.66
C SER A 136 5.71 -24.31 20.89
N CYS A 137 4.67 -23.47 20.99
CA CYS A 137 3.43 -23.62 20.24
C CYS A 137 3.54 -23.12 18.79
N PHE A 138 4.60 -22.39 18.43
CA PHE A 138 4.77 -21.71 17.15
C PHE A 138 6.00 -22.23 16.38
N THR A 139 6.00 -23.52 16.06
CA THR A 139 7.18 -24.21 15.49
C THR A 139 7.48 -23.93 14.01
N ASN A 140 6.54 -23.30 13.28
CA ASN A 140 6.63 -23.13 11.81
C ASN A 140 6.55 -21.66 11.36
N TYR A 141 7.25 -20.75 12.06
CA TYR A 141 7.27 -19.31 11.76
C TYR A 141 8.71 -18.83 11.46
N PRO A 142 9.26 -19.12 10.27
CA PRO A 142 10.68 -18.85 9.98
C PRO A 142 11.07 -17.36 10.03
N THR A 143 10.13 -16.46 9.75
CA THR A 143 10.38 -15.01 9.78
C THR A 143 10.17 -14.37 11.16
N VAL A 144 9.71 -15.16 12.14
CA VAL A 144 9.39 -14.68 13.49
C VAL A 144 10.46 -15.17 14.47
N ASP A 145 10.97 -14.27 15.28
CA ASP A 145 11.65 -14.60 16.53
C ASP A 145 10.70 -14.32 17.70
N PHE A 146 10.92 -14.99 18.83
CA PHE A 146 10.03 -14.93 19.98
C PHE A 146 10.74 -14.33 21.19
N VAL A 147 9.99 -13.54 21.96
CA VAL A 147 10.36 -13.06 23.28
C VAL A 147 9.22 -13.39 24.23
N GLU A 148 9.43 -14.37 25.09
CA GLU A 148 8.55 -14.66 26.21
C GLU A 148 8.78 -13.65 27.32
N LEU A 149 7.73 -13.29 28.04
CA LEU A 149 7.85 -12.50 29.25
C LEU A 149 8.73 -13.20 30.30
N ASP A 150 9.40 -12.42 31.14
CA ASP A 150 10.23 -12.98 32.19
C ASP A 150 9.39 -13.84 33.14
N ASN A 151 9.88 -15.05 33.41
CA ASN A 151 9.16 -16.08 34.16
C ASN A 151 7.74 -16.39 33.63
N ALA A 152 7.49 -16.28 32.31
CA ALA A 152 6.17 -16.48 31.71
C ALA A 152 5.44 -17.75 32.17
N LYS A 153 6.16 -18.88 32.29
CA LYS A 153 5.61 -20.17 32.75
C LYS A 153 4.99 -20.15 34.15
N ASN A 154 5.42 -19.21 34.99
CA ASN A 154 4.93 -19.03 36.36
C ASN A 154 3.80 -17.99 36.44
N LEU A 155 3.46 -17.32 35.33
CA LEU A 155 2.34 -16.39 35.32
C LEU A 155 1.03 -17.16 35.50
N PRO A 156 0.08 -16.60 36.27
CA PRO A 156 -1.25 -17.18 36.37
C PRO A 156 -1.88 -17.26 34.99
N ALA A 157 -2.67 -18.31 34.71
CA ALA A 157 -3.25 -18.55 33.38
C ALA A 157 -2.26 -18.76 32.22
N TYR A 158 -0.98 -19.03 32.49
CA TYR A 158 -0.06 -19.53 31.46
C TYR A 158 -0.58 -20.84 30.85
N GLY A 159 -0.44 -20.98 29.53
CA GLY A 159 -1.05 -22.04 28.73
C GLY A 159 -2.50 -21.77 28.31
N LYS A 160 -3.17 -20.73 28.84
CA LYS A 160 -4.53 -20.37 28.43
C LYS A 160 -4.53 -19.39 27.26
N VAL A 161 -5.49 -19.61 26.35
CA VAL A 161 -5.74 -18.72 25.19
C VAL A 161 -6.51 -17.46 25.61
N LYS A 162 -7.43 -17.61 26.58
CA LYS A 162 -8.29 -16.55 27.13
C LYS A 162 -8.68 -16.86 28.57
N VAL A 163 -9.08 -15.84 29.32
CA VAL A 163 -9.67 -15.88 30.67
C VAL A 163 -10.91 -14.97 30.70
N SER A 164 -11.76 -15.05 31.73
CA SER A 164 -12.86 -14.08 31.90
C SER A 164 -12.32 -12.71 32.33
N ASP A 165 -13.16 -11.67 32.23
CA ASP A 165 -12.78 -10.32 32.66
C ASP A 165 -12.57 -10.24 34.19
N GLU A 166 -13.35 -11.00 34.96
CA GLU A 166 -13.19 -11.12 36.42
C GLU A 166 -11.87 -11.82 36.77
N GLU A 167 -11.59 -12.96 36.14
CA GLU A 167 -10.32 -13.68 36.33
C GLU A 167 -9.13 -12.81 35.91
N TYR A 168 -9.26 -12.03 34.82
CA TYR A 168 -8.19 -11.13 34.40
C TYR A 168 -7.91 -10.03 35.41
N LYS A 169 -8.95 -9.40 35.98
CA LYS A 169 -8.79 -8.35 37.00
C LYS A 169 -8.01 -8.83 38.21
N GLU A 170 -8.16 -10.09 38.61
CA GLU A 170 -7.42 -10.68 39.73
C GLU A 170 -5.92 -10.85 39.43
N ILE A 171 -5.56 -11.03 38.16
CA ILE A 171 -4.18 -11.33 37.73
C ILE A 171 -3.48 -10.18 36.99
N GLU A 172 -4.21 -9.10 36.68
CA GLU A 172 -3.77 -7.96 35.87
C GLU A 172 -2.44 -7.37 36.36
N ALA A 173 -2.35 -7.06 37.66
CA ALA A 173 -1.14 -6.47 38.25
C ALA A 173 0.10 -7.35 38.07
N THR A 174 -0.07 -8.67 38.08
CA THR A 174 1.03 -9.63 37.86
C THR A 174 1.51 -9.58 36.41
N TYR A 175 0.57 -9.54 35.46
CA TYR A 175 0.89 -9.40 34.04
C TYR A 175 1.53 -8.05 33.72
N GLU A 176 1.02 -6.94 34.29
CA GLU A 176 1.63 -5.63 34.12
C GLU A 176 3.07 -5.57 34.62
N LYS A 177 3.34 -6.16 35.80
CA LYS A 177 4.69 -6.25 36.35
C LYS A 177 5.62 -7.00 35.39
N SER A 178 5.15 -8.09 34.80
CA SER A 178 5.91 -8.88 33.83
C SER A 178 6.13 -8.13 32.51
N TRP A 179 5.12 -7.42 31.99
CA TRP A 179 5.28 -6.57 30.81
C TRP A 179 6.33 -5.45 31.00
N ARG A 180 6.46 -4.91 32.21
CA ARG A 180 7.46 -3.87 32.54
C ARG A 180 8.91 -4.37 32.46
N THR A 181 9.15 -5.68 32.55
CA THR A 181 10.52 -6.24 32.47
C THR A 181 10.98 -6.43 31.02
N LEU A 182 10.08 -6.28 30.04
CA LEU A 182 10.40 -6.48 28.63
C LEU A 182 11.44 -5.45 28.14
N SER A 183 12.59 -5.96 27.70
CA SER A 183 13.71 -5.15 27.22
C SER A 183 13.53 -4.73 25.75
N ALA A 184 13.39 -3.42 25.52
CA ALA A 184 13.39 -2.85 24.17
C ALA A 184 14.67 -3.17 23.39
N LYS A 185 15.82 -3.26 24.07
CA LYS A 185 17.10 -3.65 23.47
C LYS A 185 17.06 -5.08 22.94
N THR A 186 16.53 -6.01 23.72
CA THR A 186 16.42 -7.43 23.30
C THR A 186 15.50 -7.57 22.09
N VAL A 187 14.37 -6.86 22.07
CA VAL A 187 13.45 -6.85 20.93
C VAL A 187 14.11 -6.24 19.69
N TYR A 188 14.85 -5.12 19.85
CA TYR A 188 15.63 -4.50 18.78
C TYR A 188 16.65 -5.47 18.18
N GLU A 189 17.50 -6.09 19.01
CA GLU A 189 18.55 -7.00 18.56
C GLU A 189 17.98 -8.19 17.78
N LYS A 190 16.88 -8.79 18.28
CA LYS A 190 16.19 -9.89 17.60
C LYS A 190 15.58 -9.45 16.27
N LEU A 191 14.91 -8.30 16.23
CA LEU A 191 14.30 -7.80 14.99
C LEU A 191 15.36 -7.47 13.93
N TYR A 192 16.44 -6.81 14.33
CA TYR A 192 17.54 -6.45 13.43
C TYR A 192 18.37 -7.64 12.97
N LYS A 193 18.48 -8.67 13.81
CA LYS A 193 18.97 -9.98 13.35
C LYS A 193 18.03 -10.57 12.30
N LYS A 194 16.72 -10.57 12.52
CA LYS A 194 15.73 -11.09 11.55
C LYS A 194 15.73 -10.34 10.22
N PHE A 195 15.99 -9.04 10.21
CA PHE A 195 16.20 -8.28 8.98
C PHE A 195 17.32 -8.85 8.10
N SER A 196 18.35 -9.47 8.69
CA SER A 196 19.46 -10.10 7.95
C SER A 196 19.20 -11.55 7.56
N GLU A 197 18.36 -12.26 8.31
CA GLU A 197 18.05 -13.69 8.07
C GLU A 197 16.93 -13.89 7.05
N VAL A 198 15.94 -13.00 7.03
CA VAL A 198 14.81 -13.10 6.10
C VAL A 198 15.24 -12.56 4.74
N SER A 199 15.55 -13.49 3.83
CA SER A 199 15.76 -13.14 2.43
C SER A 199 14.42 -12.80 1.75
N PRO A 200 14.39 -11.87 0.77
CA PRO A 200 13.19 -11.60 0.01
C PRO A 200 12.80 -12.83 -0.83
N SER A 201 11.91 -13.68 -0.32
CA SER A 201 11.15 -14.64 -1.13
C SER A 201 9.93 -13.96 -1.75
N LYS A 202 9.29 -14.58 -2.75
CA LYS A 202 7.97 -14.13 -3.20
C LYS A 202 7.00 -14.26 -2.02
N PRO A 203 6.51 -13.15 -1.43
CA PRO A 203 5.57 -13.21 -0.33
C PRO A 203 4.33 -13.98 -0.75
N ARG A 204 3.74 -14.74 0.19
CA ARG A 204 2.55 -15.58 -0.07
C ARG A 204 1.25 -14.76 0.04
N ILE A 205 1.28 -13.63 -0.65
CA ILE A 205 0.20 -12.65 -0.72
C ILE A 205 -0.33 -12.63 -2.15
N GLU A 206 -1.64 -12.74 -2.28
CA GLU A 206 -2.35 -12.44 -3.52
C GLU A 206 -3.13 -11.12 -3.35
N ILE A 207 -2.96 -10.19 -4.28
CA ILE A 207 -3.78 -8.98 -4.30
C ILE A 207 -5.11 -9.33 -4.99
N THR A 208 -6.21 -9.17 -4.27
CA THR A 208 -7.56 -9.52 -4.72
C THR A 208 -8.47 -8.31 -4.75
N GLY A 209 -9.70 -8.50 -5.22
CA GLY A 209 -10.71 -7.46 -5.32
C GLY A 209 -10.88 -7.02 -6.77
N ASP A 210 -12.14 -6.94 -7.19
CA ASP A 210 -12.47 -6.39 -8.48
C ASP A 210 -11.99 -4.93 -8.48
N LEU A 211 -11.06 -4.60 -9.38
CA LEU A 211 -11.06 -3.26 -9.90
C LEU A 211 -12.47 -3.05 -10.42
N LYS A 212 -13.30 -2.30 -9.69
CA LYS A 212 -14.32 -1.49 -10.33
C LYS A 212 -13.56 -0.54 -11.24
N LEU A 213 -13.18 -1.06 -12.41
CA LEU A 213 -12.92 -0.27 -13.57
C LEU A 213 -14.07 0.72 -13.59
N PRO A 214 -13.81 2.03 -13.71
CA PRO A 214 -14.87 2.99 -13.92
C PRO A 214 -15.83 2.37 -14.93
N SER A 215 -17.13 2.39 -14.64
CA SER A 215 -18.12 2.00 -15.64
C SER A 215 -18.03 3.04 -16.74
N PHE A 216 -17.12 2.81 -17.69
CA PHE A 216 -17.06 3.53 -18.93
C PHE A 216 -18.34 3.16 -19.65
N CYS A 217 -19.22 4.12 -19.91
CA CYS A 217 -20.19 3.89 -20.95
C CYS A 217 -19.37 3.61 -22.22
N ASN A 218 -19.68 2.51 -22.94
CA ASN A 218 -19.14 2.23 -24.27
C ASN A 218 -19.69 3.24 -25.28
N VAL A 219 -19.50 4.54 -25.03
CA VAL A 219 -19.77 5.58 -26.02
C VAL A 219 -18.42 5.86 -26.65
N ALA A 220 -18.13 5.15 -27.73
CA ALA A 220 -16.90 5.27 -28.51
C ALA A 220 -16.81 6.60 -29.30
N ASP A 221 -17.47 7.66 -28.82
CA ASP A 221 -17.54 8.95 -29.49
C ASP A 221 -16.47 9.86 -28.89
N THR A 222 -15.30 9.88 -29.52
CA THR A 222 -14.42 11.05 -29.45
C THR A 222 -15.07 12.16 -30.25
N ILE A 223 -15.14 13.37 -29.68
CA ILE A 223 -15.62 14.55 -30.42
C ILE A 223 -14.59 14.86 -31.52
N GLY A 224 -14.96 14.58 -32.77
CA GLY A 224 -14.16 14.87 -33.97
C GLY A 224 -14.68 16.08 -34.73
N PHE A 225 -13.86 16.62 -35.63
CA PHE A 225 -14.25 17.71 -36.52
C PHE A 225 -14.56 17.18 -37.93
N ILE A 226 -15.63 17.67 -38.55
CA ILE A 226 -16.17 17.15 -39.81
C ILE A 226 -15.15 17.20 -40.95
N ARG A 227 -14.28 18.23 -40.98
CA ARG A 227 -13.30 18.45 -42.04
C ARG A 227 -11.88 18.02 -41.68
N GLU A 228 -11.73 17.34 -40.54
CA GLU A 228 -10.45 16.73 -40.20
C GLU A 228 -10.27 15.42 -40.98
N LYS A 229 -9.18 15.34 -41.73
CA LYS A 229 -8.86 14.17 -42.57
C LYS A 229 -7.65 13.43 -42.00
N PRO A 230 -7.84 12.45 -41.11
CA PRO A 230 -6.74 11.62 -40.64
C PRO A 230 -6.13 10.84 -41.81
N ASN A 231 -4.84 11.04 -42.05
CA ASN A 231 -4.10 10.30 -43.07
C ASN A 231 -3.62 8.94 -42.54
N ASN A 232 -3.08 8.10 -43.42
CA ASN A 232 -2.56 6.77 -43.05
C ASN A 232 -1.43 6.83 -42.01
N LEU A 233 -0.63 7.91 -42.04
CA LEU A 233 0.46 8.10 -41.08
C LEU A 233 -0.10 8.37 -39.68
N TYR A 234 -1.10 9.24 -39.55
CA TYR A 234 -1.79 9.50 -38.28
C TYR A 234 -2.34 8.23 -37.66
N SER A 235 -3.09 7.44 -38.43
CA SER A 235 -3.64 6.16 -37.96
C SER A 235 -2.55 5.19 -37.50
N LYS A 236 -1.43 5.11 -38.24
CA LYS A 236 -0.28 4.27 -37.88
C LYS A 236 0.41 4.74 -36.60
N VAL A 237 0.62 6.04 -36.44
CA VAL A 237 1.22 6.64 -35.24
C VAL A 237 0.32 6.40 -34.02
N THR A 238 -0.98 6.63 -34.14
CA THR A 238 -1.96 6.37 -33.08
C THR A 238 -1.95 4.90 -32.67
N GLN A 239 -1.97 3.96 -33.62
CA GLN A 239 -1.92 2.53 -33.29
C GLN A 239 -0.61 2.13 -32.60
N ASN A 240 0.52 2.68 -33.05
CA ASN A 240 1.81 2.44 -32.40
C ASN A 240 1.80 2.94 -30.95
N PHE A 241 1.27 4.14 -30.70
CA PHE A 241 1.12 4.65 -29.34
C PHE A 241 0.24 3.75 -28.48
N LEU A 242 -0.92 3.33 -28.99
CA LEU A 242 -1.83 2.41 -28.28
C LEU A 242 -1.13 1.11 -27.89
N ASN A 243 -0.36 0.54 -28.81
CA ASN A 243 0.42 -0.68 -28.55
C ASN A 243 1.51 -0.42 -27.50
N SER A 244 2.27 0.66 -27.63
CA SER A 244 3.33 1.02 -26.68
C SER A 244 2.77 1.26 -25.27
N ILE A 245 1.69 2.02 -25.13
CA ILE A 245 1.11 2.28 -23.79
C ILE A 245 0.54 1.01 -23.17
N SER A 246 -0.01 0.09 -23.96
CA SER A 246 -0.53 -1.18 -23.45
C SER A 246 0.58 -2.10 -22.93
N LEU A 247 1.80 -1.97 -23.46
CA LEU A 247 2.97 -2.74 -23.02
C LEU A 247 3.72 -2.08 -21.85
N LEU A 248 3.76 -0.75 -21.82
CA LEU A 248 4.60 0.02 -20.89
C LEU A 248 3.84 0.51 -19.66
N LEU A 249 2.60 0.96 -19.83
CA LEU A 249 1.83 1.51 -18.71
C LEU A 249 1.27 0.39 -17.84
N LYS A 250 1.24 0.67 -16.55
CA LYS A 250 0.61 -0.16 -15.53
C LYS A 250 -0.35 0.71 -14.74
N GLN A 251 -1.20 0.08 -13.94
CA GLN A 251 -2.00 0.82 -12.98
C GLN A 251 -1.10 1.64 -12.05
N GLY A 252 -1.49 2.89 -11.76
CA GLY A 252 -0.68 3.83 -10.99
C GLY A 252 0.38 4.58 -11.81
N SER A 253 0.60 4.25 -13.09
CA SER A 253 1.54 4.98 -13.94
C SER A 253 1.11 6.44 -14.13
N ILE A 254 2.11 7.32 -14.26
CA ILE A 254 1.90 8.69 -14.76
C ILE A 254 2.23 8.69 -16.25
N PHE A 255 1.24 8.97 -17.07
CA PHE A 255 1.40 9.15 -18.51
C PHE A 255 1.31 10.63 -18.86
N VAL A 256 2.29 11.11 -19.62
CA VAL A 256 2.32 12.50 -20.11
C VAL A 256 2.37 12.43 -21.63
N GLY A 257 1.42 13.08 -22.29
CA GLY A 257 1.37 13.14 -23.75
C GLY A 257 1.04 14.54 -24.22
N ALA A 258 1.58 14.92 -25.37
CA ALA A 258 1.27 16.18 -26.04
C ALA A 258 0.77 15.92 -27.46
N MET A 259 -0.33 16.56 -27.84
CA MET A 259 -0.93 16.51 -29.18
C MET A 259 -1.17 15.08 -29.70
N LEU A 260 -1.51 14.15 -28.81
CA LEU A 260 -1.85 12.78 -29.20
C LEU A 260 -3.34 12.65 -29.53
N ASP A 261 -3.69 11.57 -30.22
CA ASP A 261 -5.09 11.22 -30.43
C ASP A 261 -5.81 11.03 -29.08
N THR A 262 -7.03 11.57 -28.98
CA THR A 262 -7.89 11.47 -27.78
C THR A 262 -8.05 10.02 -27.30
N LYS A 263 -8.09 9.03 -28.21
CA LYS A 263 -8.16 7.60 -27.89
C LYS A 263 -6.93 7.12 -27.13
N VAL A 264 -5.75 7.68 -27.40
CA VAL A 264 -4.51 7.34 -26.66
C VAL A 264 -4.64 7.79 -25.21
N TYR A 265 -5.12 9.02 -24.97
CA TYR A 265 -5.32 9.52 -23.60
C TYR A 265 -6.42 8.76 -22.85
N ILE A 266 -7.54 8.45 -23.49
CA ILE A 266 -8.62 7.65 -22.88
C ILE A 266 -8.11 6.25 -22.55
N THR A 267 -7.36 5.62 -23.46
CA THR A 267 -6.79 4.28 -23.24
C THR A 267 -5.74 4.32 -22.13
N ALA A 268 -4.86 5.32 -22.12
CA ALA A 268 -3.91 5.53 -21.03
C ALA A 268 -4.65 5.74 -19.70
N SER A 269 -5.73 6.52 -19.67
CA SER A 269 -6.55 6.77 -18.48
C SER A 269 -7.16 5.48 -17.93
N LYS A 270 -7.64 4.61 -18.82
CA LYS A 270 -8.14 3.26 -18.49
C LYS A 270 -7.03 2.38 -17.89
N ILE A 271 -5.85 2.34 -18.50
CA ILE A 271 -4.72 1.50 -18.05
C ILE A 271 -4.13 2.03 -16.73
N CYS A 272 -3.91 3.34 -16.62
CA CYS A 272 -3.39 4.02 -15.44
C CYS A 272 -4.31 3.88 -14.22
N ALA A 273 -5.63 3.72 -14.44
CA ALA A 273 -6.65 3.60 -13.40
C ALA A 273 -6.65 4.76 -12.40
N PHE A 274 -7.48 4.68 -11.35
CA PHE A 274 -7.77 5.79 -10.42
C PHE A 274 -6.53 6.46 -9.79
N PHE A 275 -5.44 5.70 -9.61
CA PHE A 275 -4.22 6.16 -8.93
C PHE A 275 -3.12 6.62 -9.87
N GLY A 276 -3.22 6.29 -11.16
CA GLY A 276 -2.35 6.88 -12.17
C GLY A 276 -2.84 8.26 -12.54
N LYS A 277 -2.01 9.00 -13.26
CA LYS A 277 -2.36 10.32 -13.79
C LYS A 277 -2.08 10.34 -15.28
N VAL A 278 -3.01 10.88 -16.04
CA VAL A 278 -2.79 11.20 -17.44
C VAL A 278 -2.74 12.70 -17.56
N ILE A 279 -1.63 13.22 -18.06
CA ILE A 279 -1.43 14.65 -18.30
C ILE A 279 -1.45 14.84 -19.82
N ALA A 280 -2.46 15.57 -20.29
CA ALA A 280 -2.68 15.84 -21.71
C ALA A 280 -2.40 17.30 -22.03
N PHE A 281 -1.49 17.55 -22.97
CA PHE A 281 -1.23 18.89 -23.50
C PHE A 281 -1.79 18.99 -24.93
N GLU A 282 -2.70 19.92 -25.16
CA GLU A 282 -3.24 20.23 -26.49
C GLU A 282 -3.29 21.75 -26.66
N PRO A 283 -2.39 22.35 -27.45
CA PRO A 283 -2.31 23.80 -27.56
C PRO A 283 -3.37 24.42 -28.48
N ARG A 284 -4.04 23.65 -29.35
CA ARG A 284 -5.06 24.18 -30.25
C ARG A 284 -6.39 24.27 -29.51
N ARG A 285 -6.93 25.47 -29.33
CA ARG A 285 -8.06 25.75 -28.42
C ARG A 285 -9.28 24.86 -28.66
N LEU A 286 -9.74 24.77 -29.92
CA LEU A 286 -10.92 23.97 -30.25
C LEU A 286 -10.67 22.46 -30.06
N LYS A 287 -9.46 21.98 -30.37
CA LYS A 287 -9.05 20.59 -30.12
C LYS A 287 -9.00 20.28 -28.62
N PHE A 288 -8.48 21.19 -27.82
CA PHE A 288 -8.46 21.08 -26.37
C PHE A 288 -9.88 20.95 -25.80
N GLN A 289 -10.81 21.81 -26.25
CA GLN A 289 -12.21 21.74 -25.83
C GLN A 289 -12.88 20.41 -26.21
N ALA A 290 -12.68 19.94 -27.45
CA ALA A 290 -13.19 18.65 -27.91
C ALA A 290 -12.61 17.46 -27.13
N LEU A 291 -11.32 17.53 -26.79
CA LEU A 291 -10.60 16.55 -25.99
C LEU A 291 -11.14 16.50 -24.55
N CYS A 292 -11.33 17.66 -23.90
CA CYS A 292 -11.98 17.75 -22.59
C CYS A 292 -13.42 17.18 -22.59
N GLY A 293 -14.22 17.52 -23.62
CA GLY A 293 -15.56 16.97 -23.78
C GLY A 293 -15.55 15.44 -23.93
N SER A 294 -14.63 14.91 -24.73
CA SER A 294 -14.45 13.47 -24.91
C SER A 294 -14.07 12.77 -23.59
N PHE A 295 -13.20 13.38 -22.78
CA PHE A 295 -12.83 12.85 -21.47
C PHE A 295 -14.02 12.82 -20.50
N ALA A 296 -14.83 13.88 -20.49
CA ALA A 296 -16.03 13.96 -19.67
C ALA A 296 -17.05 12.87 -20.08
N MET A 297 -17.32 12.72 -21.39
CA MET A 297 -18.20 11.68 -21.92
C MET A 297 -17.71 10.26 -21.61
N ASN A 298 -16.39 10.07 -21.55
CA ASN A 298 -15.77 8.79 -21.20
C ASN A 298 -15.56 8.61 -19.69
N GLY A 299 -16.02 9.52 -18.83
CA GLY A 299 -15.89 9.39 -17.38
C GLY A 299 -14.45 9.33 -16.87
N CYS A 300 -13.50 9.90 -17.62
CA CYS A 300 -12.08 9.91 -17.26
C CYS A 300 -11.81 10.88 -16.10
N LYS A 301 -11.71 10.36 -14.88
CA LYS A 301 -11.51 11.16 -13.65
C LYS A 301 -10.04 11.43 -13.28
N ASN A 302 -9.11 10.71 -13.90
CA ASN A 302 -7.67 10.77 -13.64
C ASN A 302 -6.87 11.48 -14.75
N ILE A 303 -7.55 12.18 -15.65
CA ILE A 303 -6.94 12.99 -16.70
C ILE A 303 -6.91 14.47 -16.27
N TYR A 304 -5.77 15.12 -16.50
CA TYR A 304 -5.54 16.55 -16.33
C TYR A 304 -5.12 17.12 -17.68
N ALA A 305 -5.95 17.97 -18.27
CA ALA A 305 -5.71 18.55 -19.58
C ALA A 305 -5.27 20.01 -19.47
N TYR A 306 -4.34 20.44 -20.31
CA TYR A 306 -3.83 21.80 -20.37
C TYR A 306 -3.84 22.32 -21.81
N GLU A 307 -4.43 23.51 -22.02
CA GLU A 307 -4.33 24.25 -23.28
C GLU A 307 -2.95 24.92 -23.38
N SER A 308 -1.92 24.12 -23.66
CA SER A 308 -0.54 24.59 -23.66
C SER A 308 0.35 23.77 -24.58
N ALA A 309 1.35 24.43 -25.17
CA ALA A 309 2.36 23.80 -26.00
C ALA A 309 3.62 23.48 -25.19
N CYS A 310 4.18 22.29 -25.38
CA CYS A 310 5.47 21.93 -24.81
C CYS A 310 6.60 22.49 -25.68
N ALA A 311 7.31 23.50 -25.19
CA ALA A 311 8.44 24.15 -25.86
C ALA A 311 9.72 24.09 -25.02
N HIS A 312 10.88 24.13 -25.65
CA HIS A 312 12.16 24.23 -24.94
C HIS A 312 12.35 25.58 -24.23
N GLN A 313 11.65 26.63 -24.67
CA GLN A 313 11.67 27.99 -24.10
C GLN A 313 10.28 28.63 -24.16
N ILE A 314 9.97 29.46 -23.17
CA ILE A 314 8.71 30.22 -23.09
C ILE A 314 8.58 31.15 -24.31
N ASN A 315 7.36 31.28 -24.86
CA ASN A 315 6.98 32.18 -25.98
C ASN A 315 7.64 31.91 -27.35
N LYS A 316 8.11 30.69 -27.64
CA LYS A 316 8.75 30.37 -28.94
C LYS A 316 7.91 29.58 -29.94
N ILE A 317 6.71 29.15 -29.57
CA ILE A 317 5.81 28.44 -30.49
C ILE A 317 4.64 29.34 -30.80
N ASN A 318 4.46 29.68 -32.07
CA ASN A 318 3.22 30.27 -32.54
C ASN A 318 2.25 29.13 -32.86
N VAL A 319 1.17 29.05 -32.09
CA VAL A 319 0.13 28.04 -32.29
C VAL A 319 -0.98 28.71 -33.09
N ILE A 320 -1.10 28.34 -34.35
CA ILE A 320 -2.21 28.78 -35.19
C ILE A 320 -3.46 28.04 -34.70
N ASP A 321 -4.51 28.80 -34.35
CA ASP A 321 -5.75 28.16 -33.89
C ASP A 321 -6.37 27.35 -35.04
N PHE A 322 -6.93 26.22 -34.67
CA PHE A 322 -7.57 25.29 -35.59
C PHE A 322 -8.84 25.93 -36.15
N ASP A 323 -9.00 26.04 -37.47
CA ASP A 323 -10.30 26.42 -38.07
C ASP A 323 -11.08 25.16 -38.46
N PRO A 324 -12.23 24.88 -37.81
CA PRO A 324 -13.03 23.67 -38.03
C PRO A 324 -13.71 23.64 -39.40
N GLN A 325 -13.73 24.76 -40.12
CA GLN A 325 -14.34 24.88 -41.44
C GLN A 325 -13.37 24.65 -42.60
N SER A 326 -12.07 24.56 -42.36
CA SER A 326 -11.09 24.22 -43.38
C SER A 326 -10.64 22.76 -43.27
N GLU A 327 -10.04 22.23 -44.33
CA GLU A 327 -9.44 20.90 -44.26
C GLU A 327 -8.21 20.95 -43.33
N SER A 328 -8.08 19.94 -42.48
CA SER A 328 -7.02 19.92 -41.47
C SER A 328 -6.41 18.52 -41.33
N ASP A 329 -5.08 18.46 -41.21
CA ASP A 329 -4.35 17.25 -40.80
C ASP A 329 -4.19 17.26 -39.28
N PRO A 330 -4.63 16.21 -38.56
CA PRO A 330 -4.45 16.11 -37.11
C PRO A 330 -2.99 16.25 -36.64
N LEU A 331 -2.02 15.85 -37.47
CA LEU A 331 -0.58 15.95 -37.19
C LEU A 331 -0.02 17.36 -37.37
N ALA A 332 -0.76 18.28 -37.99
CA ALA A 332 -0.30 19.64 -38.24
C ALA A 332 -0.62 20.60 -37.07
N ILE A 333 0.25 21.58 -36.87
CA ILE A 333 0.01 22.73 -36.01
C ILE A 333 -0.79 23.75 -36.84
N GLY A 334 -2.12 23.62 -36.83
CA GLY A 334 -3.03 24.48 -37.60
C GLY A 334 -3.57 23.80 -38.86
N ASN A 335 -4.26 24.58 -39.69
CA ASN A 335 -4.78 24.11 -40.97
C ASN A 335 -3.71 24.24 -42.07
N VAL A 336 -3.79 23.38 -43.08
CA VAL A 336 -2.88 23.38 -44.25
C VAL A 336 -3.46 24.23 -45.38
#